data_AF-A0A3B0XH75-F1
#
_entry.id   AF-A0A3B0XH75-F1
#
_cell.length_a   1.000
_cell.length_b   1.000
_cell.length_c   1.000
_cell.angle_alpha   90.00
_cell.angle_beta   90.00
_cell.angle_gamma   90.00
#
_symmetry.space_group_name_H-M   'P 1'
#
loop_
_entity.id
_entity.type
_entity.pdbx_description
1 polymer ?
#
loop_
_entity_poly.entity_id
_entity_poly.type
_entity_poly.pdbx_seq_one_letter_code
_entity_poly.pdbx_strand_id
1 'polypeptide(L)'
;MGEQTLKERFVKAINTGELGLIDDYGVYVTRESFTEHFSDIKSQYKTSFLTGAVIEHGRTLASHTRFLFKMGRGLYRVHPDLLEVKPEKEYKLYSQYYMNFGLEKHPER
;
A
#
# COMPACT_ATOMS: atom_id res chain seq x y z
N MET A 1 -17.25 -9.73 -21.22
CA MET A 1 -16.46 -9.65 -19.98
C MET A 1 -15.54 -8.45 -20.15
N GLY A 2 -15.75 -7.37 -19.39
CA GLY A 2 -14.88 -6.19 -19.49
C GLY A 2 -13.47 -6.51 -19.02
N GLU A 3 -12.46 -5.88 -19.61
CA GLU A 3 -11.09 -5.98 -19.12
C GLU A 3 -11.05 -5.50 -17.65
N GLN A 4 -10.50 -6.33 -16.76
CA GLN A 4 -10.29 -5.93 -15.37
C GLN A 4 -9.27 -4.81 -15.31
N THR A 5 -9.60 -3.75 -14.58
CA THR A 5 -8.69 -2.63 -14.32
C THR A 5 -7.49 -3.10 -13.48
N LEU A 6 -6.37 -2.37 -13.56
CA LEU A 6 -5.20 -2.65 -12.73
C LEU A 6 -5.54 -2.63 -11.23
N LYS A 7 -6.47 -1.78 -10.80
CA LYS A 7 -6.91 -1.75 -9.40
C LYS A 7 -7.61 -3.05 -9.01
N GLU A 8 -8.54 -3.54 -9.83
CA GLU A 8 -9.26 -4.80 -9.55
C GLU A 8 -8.30 -5.98 -9.50
N ARG A 9 -7.36 -6.04 -10.45
CA ARG A 9 -6.30 -7.06 -10.44
C ARG A 9 -5.42 -6.97 -9.20
N PHE A 10 -5.06 -5.75 -8.78
CA PHE A 10 -4.29 -5.51 -7.56
C PHE A 10 -5.04 -5.99 -6.32
N VAL A 11 -6.29 -5.55 -6.14
CA VAL A 11 -7.13 -5.95 -4.98
C VAL A 11 -7.32 -7.46 -4.94
N LYS A 12 -7.55 -8.09 -6.09
CA LYS A 12 -7.66 -9.55 -6.18
C LYS A 12 -6.35 -10.22 -5.72
N ALA A 13 -5.20 -9.80 -6.24
CA ALA A 13 -3.91 -10.40 -5.90
C ALA A 13 -3.56 -10.24 -4.40
N ILE A 14 -3.95 -9.13 -3.78
CA ILE A 14 -3.81 -8.94 -2.33
C ILE A 14 -4.68 -9.93 -1.57
N ASN A 15 -5.97 -10.02 -1.91
CA ASN A 15 -6.92 -10.87 -1.18
C ASN A 15 -6.70 -12.38 -1.41
N THR A 16 -6.12 -12.78 -2.56
CA THR A 16 -5.72 -14.17 -2.81
C THR A 16 -4.34 -14.53 -2.23
N GLY A 17 -3.59 -13.55 -1.69
CA GLY A 17 -2.24 -13.77 -1.17
C GLY A 17 -1.17 -13.96 -2.24
N GLU A 18 -1.49 -13.70 -3.51
CA GLU A 18 -0.52 -13.74 -4.62
C GLU A 18 0.42 -12.54 -4.61
N LEU A 19 0.02 -11.45 -3.94
CA LEU A 19 0.81 -10.24 -3.81
C LEU A 19 0.74 -9.71 -2.37
N GLY A 20 1.91 -9.31 -1.86
CA GLY A 20 2.04 -8.68 -0.56
C GLY A 20 2.37 -9.66 0.57
N LEU A 21 2.79 -9.10 1.69
CA LEU A 21 3.13 -9.84 2.92
C LEU A 21 2.19 -9.39 4.02
N ILE A 22 1.60 -10.35 4.74
CA ILE A 22 0.73 -10.09 5.89
C ILE A 22 1.58 -10.08 7.16
N ASP A 23 1.38 -9.08 8.01
CA ASP A 23 1.79 -9.11 9.40
C ASP A 23 0.60 -8.75 10.33
N ASP A 24 0.86 -8.72 11.63
CA ASP A 24 -0.07 -8.30 12.70
C ASP A 24 -0.76 -6.93 12.45
N TYR A 25 -0.17 -6.10 11.60
CA TYR A 25 -0.54 -4.74 11.26
C TYR A 25 -0.94 -4.60 9.77
N GLY A 26 -1.23 -5.68 9.06
CA GLY A 26 -1.86 -5.66 7.73
C GLY A 26 -1.01 -6.17 6.59
N VAL A 27 -1.39 -5.75 5.37
CA VAL A 27 -0.70 -6.15 4.14
C VAL A 27 0.29 -5.08 3.69
N TYR A 28 1.52 -5.50 3.40
CA TYR A 28 2.56 -4.68 2.81
C TYR A 28 2.86 -5.14 1.41
N VAL A 29 3.11 -4.17 0.54
CA VAL A 29 3.49 -4.41 -0.84
C VAL A 29 4.77 -3.65 -1.11
N THR A 30 5.74 -4.33 -1.69
CA THR A 30 6.94 -3.68 -2.20
C THR A 30 6.75 -3.29 -3.65
N ARG A 31 7.42 -2.23 -4.10
CA ARG A 31 7.44 -1.82 -5.51
C ARG A 31 7.99 -2.95 -6.39
N GLU A 32 8.97 -3.68 -5.89
CA GLU A 32 9.59 -4.81 -6.57
C GLU A 32 8.58 -5.93 -6.80
N SER A 33 7.96 -6.45 -5.74
CA SER A 33 6.95 -7.52 -5.84
C SER A 33 5.77 -7.10 -6.71
N PHE A 34 5.33 -5.84 -6.62
CA PHE A 34 4.29 -5.31 -7.52
C PHE A 34 4.75 -5.31 -8.99
N THR A 35 5.99 -4.87 -9.25
CA THR A 35 6.51 -4.74 -10.61
C THR A 35 6.69 -6.09 -11.28
N GLU A 36 7.13 -7.09 -10.51
CA GLU A 36 7.28 -8.48 -10.91
C GLU A 36 5.92 -9.14 -11.19
N HIS A 37 4.98 -9.03 -10.25
CA HIS A 37 3.64 -9.61 -10.39
C HIS A 37 2.88 -9.01 -11.59
N PHE A 38 2.99 -7.69 -11.81
CA PHE A 38 2.41 -7.01 -12.96
C PHE A 38 3.43 -6.80 -14.09
N SER A 39 4.27 -7.80 -14.38
CA SER A 39 5.31 -7.73 -15.42
C SER A 39 4.75 -7.44 -16.81
N ASP A 40 3.52 -7.86 -17.09
CA ASP A 40 2.75 -7.63 -18.33
C ASP A 40 2.43 -6.15 -18.59
N ILE A 41 2.49 -5.30 -17.56
CA ILE A 41 2.15 -3.88 -17.66
C ILE A 41 3.41 -3.06 -17.99
N LYS A 42 3.27 -1.99 -18.77
CA LYS A 42 4.35 -1.03 -19.01
C LYS A 42 4.82 -0.38 -17.71
N SER A 43 6.14 -0.40 -17.45
CA SER A 43 6.78 0.06 -16.19
C SER A 43 6.37 1.48 -15.74
N GLN A 44 6.17 2.41 -16.69
CA GLN A 44 5.72 3.77 -16.39
C GLN A 44 4.34 3.81 -15.70
N TYR A 45 3.40 2.95 -16.12
CA TYR A 45 2.06 2.89 -15.52
C TYR A 45 2.09 2.27 -14.14
N LYS A 46 2.98 1.29 -13.89
CA LYS A 46 3.17 0.70 -12.56
C LYS A 46 3.62 1.74 -11.53
N THR A 47 4.60 2.56 -11.92
CA THR A 47 5.16 3.59 -11.06
C THR A 47 4.13 4.68 -10.75
N SER A 48 3.36 5.09 -11.77
CA SER A 48 2.27 6.05 -11.60
C SER A 48 1.13 5.50 -10.77
N PHE A 49 0.77 4.21 -10.92
CA PHE A 49 -0.26 3.57 -10.12
C PHE A 49 0.09 3.61 -8.63
N LEU A 50 1.28 3.14 -8.24
CA LEU A 50 1.69 3.13 -6.83
C LEU A 50 1.77 4.56 -6.27
N THR A 51 2.26 5.53 -7.04
CA THR A 51 2.39 6.92 -6.56
C THR A 51 1.03 7.61 -6.46
N GLY A 52 0.15 7.41 -7.44
CA GLY A 52 -1.21 7.95 -7.46
C GLY A 52 -2.14 7.31 -6.45
N ALA A 53 -1.87 6.06 -6.06
CA ALA A 53 -2.61 5.33 -5.04
C ALA A 53 -2.21 5.69 -3.60
N VAL A 54 -1.22 6.56 -3.40
CA VAL A 54 -0.76 6.92 -2.05
C VAL A 54 -1.68 7.95 -1.40
N ILE A 55 -2.03 7.71 -0.14
CA ILE A 55 -2.71 8.66 0.74
C ILE A 55 -1.72 9.74 1.17
N GLU A 56 -2.15 11.00 1.08
CA GLU A 56 -1.34 12.17 1.44
C GLU A 56 -1.09 12.26 2.94
N HIS A 57 0.03 12.86 3.31
CA HIS A 57 0.38 13.12 4.71
C HIS A 57 -0.73 13.98 5.37
N GLY A 58 -1.23 13.53 6.53
CA GLY A 58 -2.35 14.17 7.23
C GLY A 58 -3.75 13.69 6.82
N ARG A 59 -3.86 12.85 5.77
CA ARG A 59 -5.10 12.13 5.46
C ARG A 59 -5.00 10.68 5.92
N THR A 60 -6.06 10.17 6.52
CA THR A 60 -6.10 8.81 7.08
C THR A 60 -7.12 7.90 6.40
N LEU A 61 -8.05 8.46 5.62
CA LEU A 61 -9.11 7.72 4.96
C LEU A 61 -8.70 7.36 3.52
N ALA A 62 -8.94 6.11 3.14
CA ALA A 62 -8.84 5.70 1.75
C ALA A 62 -9.97 6.26 0.88
N SER A 63 -9.69 6.35 -0.40
CA SER A 63 -10.65 6.59 -1.46
C SER A 63 -10.51 5.52 -2.54
N HIS A 64 -11.41 5.56 -3.53
CA HIS A 64 -11.32 4.66 -4.67
C HIS A 64 -9.97 4.77 -5.42
N THR A 65 -9.31 5.93 -5.38
CA THR A 65 -8.05 6.16 -6.12
C THR A 65 -6.83 6.24 -5.22
N ARG A 66 -7.00 6.36 -3.89
CA ARG A 66 -5.90 6.51 -2.92
C ARG A 66 -6.11 5.58 -1.74
N PHE A 67 -5.30 4.55 -1.65
CA PHE A 67 -5.56 3.42 -0.78
C PHE A 67 -4.29 2.68 -0.32
N LEU A 68 -3.12 3.25 -0.62
CA LEU A 68 -1.84 2.82 -0.11
C LEU A 68 -1.28 3.90 0.81
N PHE A 69 -0.56 3.50 1.83
CA PHE A 69 0.26 4.42 2.59
C PHE A 69 1.74 4.13 2.34
N LYS A 70 2.53 5.15 2.02
CA LYS A 70 3.96 4.99 1.79
C LYS A 70 4.70 4.93 3.12
N MET A 71 5.28 3.77 3.43
CA MET A 71 6.08 3.57 4.65
C MET A 71 7.53 4.00 4.47
N GLY A 72 8.04 3.89 3.24
CA GLY A 72 9.44 4.15 2.94
C GLY A 72 9.74 4.03 1.45
N ARG A 73 11.02 3.92 1.10
CA ARG A 73 11.45 3.78 -0.30
C ARG A 73 10.95 2.44 -0.85
N GLY A 74 9.93 2.49 -1.70
CA GLY A 74 9.39 1.31 -2.38
C GLY A 74 8.59 0.38 -1.47
N LEU A 75 8.25 0.78 -0.24
CA LEU A 75 7.43 0.01 0.69
C LEU A 75 6.11 0.73 0.93
N TYR A 76 5.03 0.02 0.72
CA TYR A 76 3.67 0.52 0.82
C TYR A 76 2.84 -0.40 1.70
N ARG A 77 1.96 0.18 2.50
CA ARG A 77 0.97 -0.53 3.29
C ARG A 77 -0.40 -0.38 2.66
N VAL A 78 -1.14 -1.46 2.52
CA VAL A 78 -2.48 -1.46 1.96
C VAL A 78 -3.47 -0.99 3.03
N HIS A 79 -4.38 -0.09 2.64
CA HIS A 79 -5.44 0.34 3.54
C HIS A 79 -6.41 -0.82 3.84
N PRO A 80 -6.94 -0.95 5.07
CA PRO A 80 -7.88 -2.02 5.43
C PRO A 80 -9.07 -2.18 4.51
N ASP A 81 -9.61 -1.07 4.04
CA ASP A 81 -10.83 -1.08 3.22
C ASP A 81 -10.69 -1.86 1.90
N LEU A 82 -9.48 -2.25 1.45
CA LEU A 82 -9.33 -3.17 0.32
C LEU A 82 -9.12 -4.63 0.73
N LEU A 83 -9.01 -4.91 2.03
CA LEU A 83 -8.83 -6.25 2.55
C LEU A 83 -10.19 -6.86 2.87
N GLU A 84 -10.52 -7.95 2.20
CA GLU A 84 -11.72 -8.75 2.50
C GLU A 84 -11.57 -9.44 3.86
N VAL A 85 -10.36 -9.90 4.17
CA VAL A 85 -9.98 -10.39 5.50
C VAL A 85 -9.33 -9.25 6.28
N LYS A 86 -10.04 -8.73 7.27
CA LYS A 86 -9.50 -7.70 8.16
C LYS A 86 -8.41 -8.31 9.07
N PRO A 87 -7.27 -7.64 9.28
CA PRO A 87 -6.28 -8.11 10.24
C PRO A 87 -6.86 -8.15 11.66
N GLU A 88 -6.36 -9.09 12.46
CA GLU A 88 -6.86 -9.36 13.82
C GLU A 88 -6.63 -8.21 14.81
N LYS A 89 -5.66 -7.33 14.53
CA LYS A 89 -5.40 -6.14 15.32
C LYS A 89 -5.74 -4.89 14.52
N GLU A 90 -6.43 -3.96 15.18
CA GLU A 90 -6.49 -2.59 14.69
C GLU A 90 -5.06 -2.08 14.50
N TYR A 91 -4.84 -1.48 13.34
CA TYR A 91 -3.56 -0.91 12.99
C TYR A 91 -3.11 0.05 14.08
N LYS A 92 -2.00 -0.26 14.75
CA LYS A 92 -1.36 0.72 15.62
C LYS A 92 -1.16 1.99 14.81
N LEU A 93 -1.69 3.10 15.32
CA LEU A 93 -1.61 4.40 14.67
C LEU A 93 -0.17 4.64 14.18
N TYR A 94 -0.08 5.23 12.99
CA TYR A 94 1.14 5.56 12.25
C TYR A 94 2.25 6.29 13.05
N SER A 95 1.96 6.76 14.27
CA SER A 95 2.90 7.41 15.17
C SER A 95 4.05 6.51 15.64
N GLN A 96 3.86 5.19 15.76
CA GLN A 96 4.91 4.32 16.29
C GLN A 96 5.97 3.87 15.27
N TYR A 97 5.66 3.88 13.96
CA TYR A 97 6.63 3.46 12.94
C TYR A 97 7.75 4.50 12.70
N TYR A 98 7.46 5.79 12.88
CA TYR A 98 8.48 6.85 12.82
C TYR A 98 9.44 6.83 14.02
N MET A 99 9.02 6.28 15.16
CA MET A 99 9.89 6.17 16.34
C MET A 99 10.92 5.03 16.23
N ASN A 100 10.64 4.00 15.43
CA ASN A 100 11.54 2.84 15.29
C ASN A 100 12.42 2.89 14.02
N PHE A 101 12.06 3.68 13.01
CA PHE A 101 12.88 3.89 11.81
C PHE A 101 13.47 5.30 11.79
N GLY A 102 14.26 5.67 12.81
CA GLY A 102 15.33 6.67 12.76
C GLY A 102 15.12 7.93 11.88
N LEU A 103 13.90 8.47 11.78
CA LEU A 103 13.63 9.74 11.15
C LEU A 103 13.58 10.79 12.26
N GLU A 104 14.72 10.95 12.92
CA GLU A 104 15.07 12.24 13.50
C GLU A 104 15.08 13.26 12.37
N LYS A 105 14.01 14.04 12.28
CA LYS A 105 14.07 15.49 12.11
C LYS A 105 12.68 16.04 12.36
N HIS A 106 12.47 16.42 13.61
CA HIS A 106 11.50 17.44 13.95
C HIS A 106 11.73 18.66 13.04
N PRO A 107 10.73 19.18 12.30
CA PRO A 107 10.79 20.57 11.91
C PRO A 107 10.65 21.38 13.20
N GLU A 108 11.73 22.02 13.61
CA GLU A 108 11.67 23.09 14.60
C GLU A 108 10.66 24.14 14.13
N ARG A 109 9.92 24.66 15.12
CA ARG A 109 8.84 25.64 14.98
C ARG A 109 9.29 26.92 14.26
#